data_AF-A0A5N7ISJ9-F1
#
_entry.id   AF-A0A5N7ISJ9-F1
#
_cell.length_a   1.000
_cell.length_b   1.000
_cell.length_c   1.000
_cell.angle_alpha   90.00
_cell.angle_beta   90.00
_cell.angle_gamma   90.00
#
_symmetry.space_group_name_H-M   'P 1'
#
loop_
_entity.id
_entity.type
_entity.pdbx_description
1 polymer ?
#
loop_
_entity_poly.entity_id
_entity_poly.type
_entity_poly.pdbx_seq_one_letter_code
_entity_poly.pdbx_strand_id
1 'polypeptide(L)'
;MNNKITSSVDTDLMMAKATTLATVDALPNGTVVIGNKAFDLAYANDVNNKEEISETIVAGGEVYVKDYDGNWIENVTGEIIDVSVIPAVVYKNDDKVTNFEKANKNLN
;
A
#
# COMPACT_ATOMS: atom_id res chain seq x y z
N MET A 1 -38.93 -15.08 -48.07
CA MET A 1 -38.60 -14.39 -46.80
C MET A 1 -37.31 -15.01 -46.27
N ASN A 2 -36.16 -14.35 -46.48
CA ASN A 2 -34.86 -14.84 -45.99
C ASN A 2 -34.22 -13.73 -45.14
N ASN A 3 -34.42 -13.77 -43.82
CA ASN A 3 -33.63 -12.94 -42.91
C ASN A 3 -32.57 -13.84 -42.26
N LYS A 4 -31.33 -13.74 -42.75
CA LYS A 4 -30.15 -14.22 -42.03
C LYS A 4 -29.92 -13.26 -40.87
N ILE A 5 -30.17 -13.70 -39.65
CA ILE A 5 -29.58 -13.07 -38.46
C ILE A 5 -28.18 -13.66 -38.34
N THR A 6 -27.17 -12.93 -38.81
CA THR A 6 -25.79 -13.16 -38.39
C THR A 6 -25.59 -12.30 -37.15
N SER A 7 -25.72 -12.91 -35.98
CA SER A 7 -25.36 -12.30 -34.70
C SER A 7 -23.91 -11.83 -34.78
N SER A 8 -23.72 -10.51 -34.75
CA SER A 8 -22.42 -9.90 -34.47
C SER A 8 -21.92 -10.54 -33.17
N VAL A 9 -20.76 -11.18 -33.23
CA VAL A 9 -20.11 -11.72 -32.05
C VAL A 9 -19.90 -10.58 -31.08
N ASP A 10 -20.50 -10.72 -29.90
CA ASP A 10 -20.18 -9.94 -28.71
C ASP A 10 -18.73 -10.24 -28.35
N THR A 11 -17.80 -9.57 -29.03
CA THR A 11 -16.52 -9.24 -28.42
C THR A 11 -16.76 -8.07 -27.50
N ASP A 12 -17.50 -8.32 -26.41
CA ASP A 12 -17.30 -7.59 -25.17
C ASP A 12 -15.89 -7.95 -24.72
N LEU A 13 -14.94 -7.19 -25.29
CA LEU A 13 -13.60 -7.04 -24.79
C LEU A 13 -13.78 -6.51 -23.37
N MET A 14 -13.93 -7.42 -22.42
CA MET A 14 -13.71 -7.14 -21.02
C MET A 14 -12.24 -6.78 -20.90
N MET A 15 -11.92 -5.53 -21.25
CA MET A 15 -10.76 -4.83 -20.76
C MET A 15 -10.98 -4.77 -19.26
N ALA A 16 -10.55 -5.82 -18.55
CA ALA A 16 -10.19 -5.72 -17.16
C ALA A 16 -9.20 -4.56 -17.11
N LYS A 17 -9.69 -3.37 -16.76
CA LYS A 17 -8.85 -2.21 -16.50
C LYS A 17 -7.96 -2.69 -15.36
N ALA A 18 -6.72 -3.04 -15.69
CA ALA A 18 -5.71 -3.37 -14.69
C ALA A 18 -5.64 -2.14 -13.78
N THR A 19 -6.22 -2.23 -12.59
CA THR A 19 -6.08 -1.18 -11.59
C THR A 19 -4.65 -1.27 -11.14
N THR A 20 -3.79 -0.43 -11.72
CA THR A 20 -2.41 -0.33 -11.30
C THR A 20 -2.41 0.12 -9.86
N LEU A 21 -1.97 -0.75 -8.95
CA LEU A 21 -1.82 -0.38 -7.56
C LEU A 21 -0.69 0.64 -7.44
N ALA A 22 -0.87 1.62 -6.56
CA ALA A 22 0.20 2.55 -6.22
C ALA A 22 1.32 1.79 -5.52
N THR A 23 2.56 2.27 -5.66
CA THR A 23 3.70 1.69 -4.94
C THR A 23 3.91 2.38 -3.61
N VAL A 24 4.61 1.74 -2.70
CA VAL A 24 4.93 2.28 -1.36
C VAL A 24 5.66 3.62 -1.35
N ASP A 25 6.24 4.04 -2.48
CA ASP A 25 6.78 5.40 -2.65
C ASP A 25 5.69 6.48 -2.53
N ALA A 26 4.47 6.17 -2.99
CA ALA A 26 3.31 7.04 -2.93
C ALA A 26 2.57 7.00 -1.57
N LEU A 27 3.10 6.29 -0.56
CA LEU A 27 2.55 6.37 0.79
C LEU A 27 2.66 7.82 1.31
N PRO A 28 1.64 8.32 2.02
CA PRO A 28 1.70 9.65 2.63
C PRO A 28 2.90 9.80 3.57
N ASN A 29 3.44 11.02 3.64
CA ASN A 29 4.42 11.35 4.67
C ASN A 29 3.77 11.24 6.06
N GLY A 30 4.56 10.84 7.06
CA GLY A 30 4.02 10.50 8.37
C GLY A 30 3.31 9.13 8.38
N THR A 31 3.94 8.12 7.80
CA THR A 31 3.45 6.73 7.78
C THR A 31 4.36 5.84 8.59
N VAL A 32 3.81 4.89 9.34
CA VAL A 32 4.56 3.78 9.95
C VAL A 32 4.19 2.46 9.26
N VAL A 33 5.19 1.70 8.86
CA VAL A 33 5.05 0.32 8.35
C VAL A 33 5.47 -0.64 9.45
N ILE A 34 4.65 -1.66 9.69
CA ILE A 34 4.92 -2.74 10.64
C ILE A 34 4.60 -4.05 9.92
N GLY A 35 5.64 -4.78 9.52
CA GLY A 35 5.49 -5.96 8.68
C GLY A 35 4.84 -5.63 7.33
N ASN A 36 3.63 -6.16 7.08
CA ASN A 36 2.86 -5.93 5.85
C ASN A 36 1.70 -4.95 6.02
N LYS A 37 1.65 -4.22 7.15
CA LYS A 37 0.65 -3.18 7.41
C LYS A 37 1.33 -1.82 7.45
N ALA A 38 0.61 -0.79 7.01
CA ALA A 38 1.04 0.58 7.12
C ALA A 38 -0.08 1.43 7.73
N PHE A 39 0.28 2.43 8.52
CA PHE A 39 -0.66 3.30 9.20
C PHE A 39 -0.20 4.75 9.09
N ASP A 40 -1.16 5.65 8.94
CA ASP A 40 -0.93 7.06 9.24
C ASP A 40 -0.46 7.21 10.70
N LEU A 41 0.52 8.08 10.97
CA LEU A 41 1.03 8.29 12.31
C LEU A 41 -0.01 8.88 13.27
N ALA A 42 -0.93 9.72 12.79
CA ALA A 42 -2.03 10.23 13.62
C ALA A 42 -3.01 9.09 13.95
N TYR A 43 -3.33 8.22 12.98
CA TYR A 43 -4.14 7.01 13.21
C TYR A 43 -3.50 6.11 14.27
N ALA A 44 -2.19 5.84 14.12
CA ALA A 44 -1.44 4.99 15.04
C ALA A 44 -1.28 5.60 16.45
N ASN A 45 -1.33 6.93 16.57
CA ASN A 45 -1.22 7.68 17.82
C ASN A 45 -2.58 8.01 18.46
N ASP A 46 -3.69 7.51 17.92
CA ASP A 46 -5.00 7.59 18.59
C ASP A 46 -5.18 6.42 19.56
N VAL A 47 -5.53 6.74 20.82
CA VAL A 47 -5.84 5.77 21.86
C VAL A 47 -6.98 4.82 21.47
N ASN A 48 -7.90 5.27 20.61
CA ASN A 48 -9.01 4.46 20.11
C ASN A 48 -8.53 3.31 19.21
N ASN A 49 -7.36 3.44 18.58
CA ASN A 49 -6.78 2.43 17.70
C ASN A 49 -5.71 1.57 18.38
N LYS A 50 -5.50 1.75 19.69
CA LYS A 50 -4.44 1.09 20.47
C LYS A 50 -4.42 -0.43 20.29
N GLU A 51 -5.57 -1.09 20.29
CA GLU A 51 -5.65 -2.56 20.21
C GLU A 51 -5.06 -3.06 18.89
N GLU A 52 -5.53 -2.55 17.76
CA GLU A 52 -5.03 -2.92 16.43
C GLU A 52 -3.53 -2.63 16.26
N ILE A 53 -3.06 -1.49 16.76
CA ILE A 53 -1.64 -1.13 16.69
C ILE A 53 -0.81 -2.06 17.57
N SER A 54 -1.25 -2.36 18.79
CA SER A 54 -0.55 -3.25 19.71
C SER A 54 -0.49 -4.67 19.17
N GLU A 55 -1.60 -5.18 18.63
CA GLU A 55 -1.65 -6.49 17.97
C GLU A 55 -0.71 -6.55 16.77
N THR A 56 -0.67 -5.49 15.96
CA THR A 56 0.22 -5.44 14.80
C THR A 56 1.69 -5.43 15.20
N ILE A 57 2.06 -4.68 16.25
CA ILE A 57 3.43 -4.69 16.81
C ILE A 57 3.78 -6.09 17.34
N VAL A 58 2.87 -6.73 18.07
CA VAL A 58 3.10 -8.06 18.67
C VAL A 58 3.16 -9.16 17.62
N ALA A 59 2.40 -9.06 16.53
CA ALA A 59 2.52 -9.96 15.38
C ALA A 59 3.93 -9.91 14.76
N GLY A 60 4.64 -8.80 14.93
CA GLY A 60 6.04 -8.62 14.58
C GLY A 60 6.27 -8.32 13.10
N GLY A 61 7.56 -8.23 12.76
CA GLY A 61 8.03 -7.79 11.45
C GLY A 61 8.96 -6.59 11.57
N GLU A 62 9.53 -6.20 10.44
CA GLU A 62 10.35 -5.00 10.36
C GLU A 62 9.48 -3.75 10.51
N VAL A 63 10.03 -2.72 11.14
CA VAL A 63 9.35 -1.44 11.37
C VAL A 63 10.09 -0.35 10.64
N TYR A 64 9.35 0.38 9.81
CA TYR A 64 9.87 1.49 9.03
C TYR A 64 8.98 2.72 9.23
N VAL A 65 9.56 3.91 9.25
CA VAL A 65 8.81 5.16 9.39
C VAL A 65 9.14 6.06 8.21
N LYS A 66 8.11 6.52 7.49
CA LYS A 66 8.23 7.64 6.56
C LYS A 66 8.00 8.93 7.34
N ASP A 67 9.03 9.72 7.52
CA ASP A 67 8.92 11.00 8.23
C ASP A 67 8.09 12.03 7.43
N TYR A 68 7.91 13.23 7.99
CA TYR A 68 7.15 14.30 7.34
C TYR A 68 7.90 14.95 6.17
N ASP A 69 9.22 14.76 6.09
CA ASP A 69 10.07 15.22 4.98
C ASP A 69 10.11 14.21 3.81
N GLY A 70 9.56 13.00 4.02
CA GLY A 70 9.45 11.94 3.02
C GLY A 70 10.59 10.93 3.07
N ASN A 71 11.48 10.98 4.07
CA ASN A 71 12.55 10.01 4.25
C ASN A 71 12.00 8.74 4.90
N TRP A 72 12.43 7.58 4.38
CA TRP A 72 12.18 6.29 5.03
C TRP A 72 13.29 6.01 6.05
N ILE A 73 12.91 5.67 7.27
CA ILE A 73 13.80 5.42 8.40
C ILE A 73 13.54 4.01 8.91
N GLU A 74 14.61 3.23 9.07
CA GLU A 74 14.56 1.91 9.71
C GLU A 74 14.58 2.08 11.23
N ASN A 75 13.62 1.45 11.93
CA ASN A 75 13.36 1.75 13.35
C ASN A 75 14.45 1.25 14.31
N VAL A 76 15.19 0.19 13.98
CA VAL A 76 16.22 -0.38 14.88
C VAL A 76 17.50 0.44 14.88
N THR A 77 17.95 0.88 13.71
CA THR A 77 19.21 1.59 13.49
C THR A 77 19.03 3.11 13.41
N GLY A 78 17.83 3.58 13.04
CA GLY A 78 17.55 4.98 12.76
C GLY A 78 18.14 5.46 11.43
N GLU A 79 18.64 4.56 10.58
CA GLU A 79 19.22 4.91 9.29
C GLU A 79 18.14 5.29 8.26
N ILE A 80 18.46 6.28 7.43
CA ILE A 80 17.66 6.58 6.24
C ILE A 80 17.92 5.50 5.20
N ILE A 81 16.85 4.87 4.75
CA ILE A 81 16.85 3.72 3.85
C ILE A 81 16.17 4.05 2.53
N ASP A 82 16.47 3.25 1.52
CA ASP A 82 15.82 3.36 0.22
C ASP A 82 14.43 2.72 0.23
N VAL A 83 13.46 3.36 -0.44
CA VAL A 83 12.07 2.86 -0.53
C VAL A 83 11.96 1.43 -1.09
N SER A 84 12.95 0.95 -1.86
CA SER A 84 12.95 -0.42 -2.39
C SER A 84 13.08 -1.52 -1.33
N VAL A 85 13.43 -1.19 -0.08
CA VAL A 85 13.43 -2.18 1.00
C VAL A 85 12.03 -2.38 1.59
N ILE A 86 11.17 -1.36 1.47
CA ILE A 86 9.82 -1.37 2.05
C ILE A 86 8.97 -2.44 1.33
N PRO A 87 8.33 -3.37 2.06
CA PRO A 87 7.52 -4.42 1.47
C PRO A 87 6.21 -3.86 0.88
N ALA A 88 5.46 -4.69 0.16
CA ALA A 88 4.07 -4.36 -0.15
C ALA A 88 3.25 -4.32 1.15
N VAL A 89 2.35 -3.36 1.27
CA VAL A 89 1.62 -3.10 2.52
C VAL A 89 0.14 -2.80 2.28
N VAL A 90 -0.66 -3.08 3.31
CA VAL A 90 -2.02 -2.57 3.43
C VAL A 90 -1.99 -1.32 4.29
N TYR A 91 -2.17 -0.16 3.67
CA TYR A 91 -2.22 1.13 4.35
C TYR A 91 -3.60 1.43 4.92
N LYS A 92 -3.64 1.98 6.13
CA LYS A 92 -4.85 2.42 6.79
C LYS A 92 -4.69 3.81 7.40
N ASN A 93 -5.73 4.62 7.29
CA ASN A 93 -5.94 5.82 8.07
C ASN A 93 -7.40 5.85 8.55
N ASP A 94 -7.86 6.98 9.13
CA ASP A 94 -9.23 7.11 9.65
C ASP A 94 -10.31 6.89 8.57
N ASP A 95 -10.01 7.18 7.31
CA ASP A 95 -11.00 7.20 6.23
C ASP A 95 -11.02 5.95 5.35
N LYS A 96 -9.85 5.31 5.16
CA LYS A 96 -9.67 4.32 4.10
C LYS A 96 -8.61 3.27 4.40
N VAL A 97 -8.78 2.14 3.71
CA VAL A 97 -7.80 1.07 3.60
C VAL A 97 -7.41 0.94 2.13
N THR A 98 -6.11 0.95 1.82
CA THR A 98 -5.58 0.92 0.45
C THR A 98 -4.37 -0.01 0.37
N ASN A 99 -4.32 -0.86 -0.66
CA ASN A 99 -3.17 -1.71 -0.92
C ASN A 99 -2.10 -0.94 -1.70
N PHE A 100 -0.85 -1.07 -1.29
CA PHE A 100 0.33 -0.54 -1.96
C PHE A 100 1.31 -1.66 -2.29
N GLU A 101 1.78 -1.66 -3.53
CA GLU A 101 2.76 -2.62 -4.00
C GLU A 101 4.18 -2.19 -3.63
N LYS A 102 5.09 -3.15 -3.55
CA LYS A 102 6.51 -2.86 -3.36
C LYS A 102 7.02 -1.95 -4.48
N ALA A 103 7.85 -0.97 -4.12
CA ALA A 103 8.47 -0.10 -5.09
C ALA A 103 9.44 -0.92 -5.97
N ASN A 104 9.07 -1.09 -7.25
CA ASN A 104 9.92 -1.75 -8.21
C ASN A 104 10.79 -0.70 -8.89
N LYS A 105 12.05 -0.55 -8.44
CA LYS A 105 13.03 0.21 -9.22
C LYS A 105 13.38 -0.62 -10.44
N ASN A 106 12.71 -0.34 -11.56
CA ASN A 106 13.26 -0.73 -12.85
C ASN A 106 14.62 -0.04 -12.94
N LEU A 107 15.70 -0.82 -12.77
CA LEU A 107 17.06 -0.40 -13.06
C LEU A 107 17.10 -0.11 -14.57
N ASN A 108 16.84 1.14 -14.93
CA ASN A 108 17.14 1.66 -16.26
C ASN A 108 18.59 2.11 -16.31
#